data_AF-A0A6L2PJN6-F1
#
_entry.id   AF-A0A6L2PJN6-F1
#
_cell.length_a   1.000
_cell.length_b   1.000
_cell.length_c   1.000
_cell.angle_alpha   90.00
_cell.angle_beta   90.00
_cell.angle_gamma   90.00
#
_symmetry.space_group_name_H-M   'P 1'
#
loop_
_entity.id
_entity.type
_entity.pdbx_description
1 polymer ?
#
loop_
_entity_poly.entity_id
_entity_poly.type
_entity_poly.pdbx_seq_one_letter_code
_entity_poly.pdbx_strand_id
1 'polypeptide(L)'
;MSHIQWLGIWGMTGFSKPEEKDLNKWTKGIAYVLGDPKGQHHFKEFLSRPGCDFEKHTQILELWVRCDALINQAESVNQSEAQEIFSKAQQYLHMTPRVVSDLQVVSESQDGAQIKEEVKKVQEVASNNLIDVYNTFTVSLQTLRSQKKLKCLIL
;
A
#
# COMPACT_ATOMS: atom_id res chain seq x y z
N MET A 1 -22.91 -18.22 3.93
CA MET A 1 -22.47 -18.30 2.51
C MET A 1 -21.05 -18.85 2.49
N SER A 2 -20.76 -19.83 1.63
CA SER A 2 -19.56 -20.67 1.72
C SER A 2 -18.28 -19.99 1.21
N HIS A 3 -17.17 -20.19 1.91
CA HIS A 3 -15.82 -19.65 1.63
C HIS A 3 -15.16 -20.18 0.33
N ILE A 4 -15.90 -20.73 -0.64
CA ILE A 4 -15.32 -21.48 -1.77
C ILE A 4 -15.51 -20.80 -3.15
N GLN A 5 -16.28 -19.71 -3.26
CA GLN A 5 -16.44 -19.00 -4.55
C GLN A 5 -15.31 -18.01 -4.90
N TRP A 6 -14.28 -17.88 -4.07
CA TRP A 6 -13.23 -16.85 -4.19
C TRP A 6 -12.14 -17.13 -5.26
N LEU A 7 -12.23 -18.24 -6.00
CA LEU A 7 -11.24 -18.62 -7.01
C LEU A 7 -11.50 -18.02 -8.41
N GLY A 8 -12.59 -17.28 -8.60
CA GLY A 8 -12.98 -16.75 -9.92
C GLY A 8 -12.47 -15.35 -10.28
N ILE A 9 -11.90 -14.57 -9.35
CA ILE A 9 -11.57 -13.15 -9.55
C ILE A 9 -10.05 -12.97 -9.66
N TRP A 10 -9.39 -13.66 -10.58
CA TRP A 10 -7.96 -13.41 -10.88
C TRP A 10 -7.68 -13.36 -12.40
N GLY A 11 -8.72 -13.49 -13.23
CA GLY A 11 -8.58 -13.67 -14.67
C GLY A 11 -8.64 -12.39 -15.51
N MET A 12 -8.90 -11.22 -14.93
CA MET A 12 -9.25 -10.02 -15.71
C MET A 12 -8.26 -8.85 -15.60
N THR A 13 -7.14 -8.99 -14.90
CA THR A 13 -6.31 -7.83 -14.50
C THR A 13 -4.87 -7.84 -15.02
N GLY A 14 -4.56 -8.64 -16.04
CA GLY A 14 -3.23 -8.68 -16.69
C GLY A 14 -2.09 -9.22 -15.81
N PHE A 15 -2.28 -9.31 -14.49
CA PHE A 15 -1.37 -9.95 -13.55
C PHE A 15 -1.68 -11.44 -13.42
N SER A 16 -0.64 -12.27 -13.46
CA SER A 16 -0.77 -13.70 -13.22
C SER A 16 -1.11 -13.99 -11.75
N LYS A 17 -1.69 -15.16 -11.48
CA LYS A 17 -1.93 -15.64 -10.11
C LYS A 17 -0.66 -15.55 -9.24
N PRO A 18 -0.75 -15.20 -7.94
CA PRO A 18 0.41 -15.22 -7.04
C PRO A 18 1.08 -16.60 -6.96
N GLU A 19 2.39 -16.63 -7.13
CA GLU A 19 3.23 -17.81 -6.95
C GLU A 19 3.70 -17.94 -5.49
N GLU A 20 4.20 -19.10 -5.09
CA GLU A 20 4.70 -19.30 -3.72
C GLU A 20 5.84 -18.34 -3.35
N LYS A 21 6.70 -17.99 -4.32
CA LYS A 21 7.76 -16.99 -4.13
C LYS A 21 7.19 -15.60 -3.84
N ASP A 22 6.11 -15.22 -4.51
CA ASP A 22 5.43 -13.93 -4.34
C ASP A 22 4.82 -13.86 -2.94
N LEU A 23 4.11 -14.91 -2.54
CA LEU A 23 3.52 -15.02 -1.21
C LEU A 23 4.59 -14.94 -0.11
N ASN A 24 5.68 -15.70 -0.25
CA ASN A 24 6.78 -15.67 0.72
C ASN A 24 7.46 -14.30 0.80
N LYS A 25 7.53 -13.55 -0.31
CA LYS A 25 8.06 -12.19 -0.34
C LYS A 25 7.12 -11.23 0.40
N TRP A 26 5.83 -11.26 0.07
CA TRP A 26 4.82 -10.35 0.61
C TRP A 26 4.54 -10.55 2.10
N THR A 27 4.74 -11.76 2.62
CA THR A 27 4.60 -12.04 4.07
C THR A 27 5.77 -11.53 4.92
N LYS A 28 6.87 -11.05 4.32
CA LYS A 28 8.04 -10.55 5.08
C LYS A 28 7.87 -9.12 5.60
N GLY A 29 6.90 -8.37 5.08
CA GLY A 29 6.62 -7.02 5.51
C GLY A 29 5.84 -6.22 4.46
N ILE A 30 5.15 -5.18 4.91
CA ILE A 30 4.31 -4.35 4.04
C ILE A 30 5.11 -3.67 2.92
N ALA A 31 6.35 -3.26 3.20
CA ALA A 31 7.25 -2.68 2.20
C ALA A 31 7.48 -3.60 0.99
N TYR A 32 7.48 -4.93 1.18
CA TYR A 32 7.63 -5.89 0.08
C TYR A 32 6.37 -6.04 -0.77
N VAL A 33 5.20 -5.73 -0.21
CA VAL A 33 3.93 -5.67 -0.94
C VAL A 33 3.83 -4.36 -1.71
N LEU A 34 4.13 -3.25 -1.02
CA LEU A 34 4.01 -1.92 -1.60
C LEU A 34 5.10 -1.64 -2.64
N GLY A 35 6.31 -2.17 -2.49
CA GLY A 35 7.38 -2.05 -3.49
C GLY A 35 7.25 -3.02 -4.68
N ASP A 36 6.17 -3.80 -4.77
CA ASP A 36 5.94 -4.80 -5.83
C ASP A 36 4.65 -4.47 -6.58
N PRO A 37 4.68 -4.12 -7.88
CA PRO A 37 3.46 -3.81 -8.64
C PRO A 37 2.40 -4.91 -8.58
N LYS A 38 2.83 -6.18 -8.58
CA LYS A 38 1.93 -7.33 -8.43
C LYS A 38 1.37 -7.43 -7.01
N GLY A 39 2.20 -7.12 -6.01
CA GLY A 39 1.80 -7.04 -4.60
C GLY A 39 0.77 -5.95 -4.35
N GLN A 40 1.03 -4.73 -4.83
CA GLN A 40 0.09 -3.60 -4.76
C GLN A 40 -1.26 -3.93 -5.38
N HIS A 41 -1.25 -4.57 -6.56
CA HIS A 41 -2.47 -4.96 -7.25
C HIS A 41 -3.34 -5.89 -6.39
N HIS A 42 -2.76 -6.99 -5.91
CA HIS A 42 -3.49 -7.96 -5.08
C HIS A 42 -3.86 -7.41 -3.70
N PHE A 43 -3.07 -6.47 -3.17
CA PHE A 43 -3.41 -5.78 -1.94
C PHE A 43 -4.61 -4.85 -2.16
N LYS A 44 -4.67 -4.09 -3.26
CA LYS A 44 -5.82 -3.27 -3.64
C LYS A 44 -7.08 -4.11 -3.87
N GLU A 45 -6.96 -5.28 -4.50
CA GLU A 45 -8.06 -6.25 -4.62
C GLU A 45 -8.50 -6.80 -3.26
N PHE A 46 -7.58 -6.96 -2.31
CA PHE A 46 -7.94 -7.34 -0.94
C PHE A 46 -8.72 -6.23 -0.23
N LEU A 47 -8.35 -4.96 -0.43
CA LEU A 47 -9.04 -3.81 0.17
C LEU A 47 -10.50 -3.70 -0.28
N SER A 48 -10.88 -4.23 -1.44
CA SER A 48 -12.26 -4.19 -1.93
C SER A 48 -13.20 -5.21 -1.27
N ARG A 49 -12.69 -6.02 -0.34
CA ARG A 49 -13.48 -7.02 0.39
C ARG A 49 -14.43 -6.36 1.38
N PRO A 50 -15.63 -6.93 1.57
CA PRO A 50 -16.53 -6.52 2.65
C PRO A 50 -15.82 -6.61 4.01
N GLY A 51 -15.87 -5.55 4.80
CA GLY A 51 -15.19 -5.46 6.10
C GLY A 51 -13.86 -4.68 6.07
N CYS A 52 -13.36 -4.33 4.90
CA CYS A 52 -12.33 -3.31 4.75
C CYS A 52 -12.97 -1.94 4.47
N ASP A 53 -12.41 -0.88 5.05
CA ASP A 53 -12.70 0.49 4.62
C ASP A 53 -11.99 0.72 3.27
N PHE A 54 -12.64 0.30 2.19
CA PHE A 54 -12.05 0.31 0.85
C PHE A 54 -11.65 1.71 0.42
N GLU A 55 -12.51 2.70 0.64
CA GLU A 55 -12.28 4.08 0.24
C GLU A 55 -11.07 4.64 0.97
N LYS A 56 -11.05 4.58 2.32
CA LYS A 56 -9.93 5.11 3.10
C LYS A 56 -8.60 4.42 2.77
N HIS A 57 -8.56 3.08 2.80
CA HIS A 57 -7.29 2.37 2.60
C HIS A 57 -6.79 2.46 1.15
N THR A 58 -7.68 2.58 0.16
CA THR A 58 -7.27 2.78 -1.23
C THR A 58 -6.66 4.16 -1.42
N GLN A 59 -7.23 5.20 -0.81
CA GLN A 59 -6.64 6.55 -0.85
C GLN A 59 -5.26 6.58 -0.19
N ILE A 60 -5.08 5.88 0.93
CA ILE A 60 -3.78 5.76 1.61
C ILE A 60 -2.76 4.99 0.75
N LEU A 61 -3.18 3.93 0.08
CA LEU A 61 -2.33 3.18 -0.85
C LEU A 61 -1.91 4.03 -2.05
N GLU A 62 -2.85 4.77 -2.65
CA GLU A 62 -2.57 5.67 -3.77
C GLU A 62 -1.65 6.82 -3.37
N LEU A 63 -1.82 7.35 -2.16
CA LEU A 63 -0.91 8.33 -1.57
C LEU A 63 0.50 7.75 -1.43
N TRP A 64 0.64 6.53 -0.90
CA TRP A 64 1.93 5.87 -0.77
C TRP A 64 2.65 5.72 -2.12
N VAL A 65 1.91 5.31 -3.17
CA VAL A 65 2.46 5.14 -4.52
C VAL A 65 2.96 6.48 -5.09
N ARG A 66 2.21 7.57 -4.86
CA ARG A 66 2.64 8.92 -5.27
C ARG A 66 3.87 9.40 -4.51
N CYS A 67 3.95 9.13 -3.21
CA CYS A 67 5.16 9.40 -2.43
C CYS A 67 6.37 8.65 -3.03
N ASP A 68 6.23 7.36 -3.33
CA ASP A 68 7.29 6.55 -3.89
C ASP A 68 7.77 7.08 -5.26
N ALA A 69 6.82 7.48 -6.12
CA ALA A 69 7.14 8.07 -7.42
C ALA A 69 7.95 9.37 -7.29
N LEU A 70 7.54 10.27 -6.38
CA LEU A 70 8.21 11.55 -6.18
C LEU A 70 9.59 11.40 -5.53
N ILE A 71 9.75 10.47 -4.59
CA ILE A 71 11.05 10.16 -3.95
C ILE A 71 12.05 9.66 -5.02
N ASN A 72 11.60 8.74 -5.87
CA ASN A 72 12.42 8.08 -6.89
C ASN A 72 12.59 8.91 -8.18
N GLN A 73 11.97 10.09 -8.28
CA GLN A 73 12.12 10.98 -9.43
C GLN A 73 13.56 11.48 -9.53
N ALA A 74 14.21 11.25 -10.68
CA ALA A 74 15.62 11.64 -10.91
C ALA A 74 15.80 13.15 -11.14
N GLU A 75 14.74 13.84 -11.55
CA GLU A 75 14.72 15.27 -11.86
C GLU A 75 14.35 16.13 -10.63
N SER A 76 14.31 17.45 -10.83
CA SER A 76 13.84 18.40 -9.82
C SER A 76 12.44 18.02 -9.34
N VAL A 77 12.24 18.06 -8.02
CA VAL A 77 10.96 17.72 -7.39
C VAL A 77 9.85 18.60 -7.92
N ASN A 78 8.77 17.98 -8.41
CA ASN A 78 7.57 18.70 -8.77
C ASN A 78 6.85 19.21 -7.51
N GLN A 79 6.99 20.51 -7.22
CA GLN A 79 6.38 21.13 -6.04
C GLN A 79 4.86 21.01 -6.01
N SER A 80 4.20 21.09 -7.18
CA SER A 80 2.75 20.94 -7.25
C SER A 80 2.31 19.54 -6.83
N GLU A 81 3.11 18.52 -7.18
CA GLU A 81 2.84 17.13 -6.80
C GLU A 81 3.09 16.90 -5.30
N ALA A 82 4.17 17.48 -4.76
CA ALA A 82 4.45 17.44 -3.33
C ALA A 82 3.34 18.11 -2.50
N GLN A 83 2.83 19.26 -2.95
CA GLN A 83 1.71 19.95 -2.30
C GLN A 83 0.42 19.11 -2.33
N GLU A 84 0.13 18.44 -3.45
CA GLU A 84 -1.02 17.54 -3.53
C GLU A 84 -0.87 16.35 -2.58
N ILE A 85 0.35 15.77 -2.49
CA ILE A 85 0.67 14.70 -1.52
C ILE A 85 0.42 15.18 -0.10
N PHE A 86 0.91 16.36 0.29
CA PHE A 86 0.74 16.87 1.65
C PHE A 86 -0.73 17.16 1.98
N SER A 87 -1.48 17.74 1.04
CA SER A 87 -2.92 17.98 1.21
C SER A 87 -3.70 16.68 1.40
N LYS A 88 -3.46 15.67 0.56
CA LYS A 88 -4.09 14.34 0.70
C LYS A 88 -3.66 13.64 1.98
N ALA A 89 -2.40 13.79 2.36
CA ALA A 89 -1.88 13.23 3.59
C ALA A 89 -2.62 13.82 4.81
N GLN A 90 -2.86 15.14 4.85
CA GLN A 90 -3.64 15.77 5.90
C GLN A 90 -5.10 15.27 5.96
N GLN A 91 -5.68 14.94 4.80
CA GLN A 91 -7.05 14.44 4.72
C GLN A 91 -7.19 12.98 5.17
N TYR A 92 -6.26 12.11 4.79
CA TYR A 92 -6.42 10.65 4.92
C TYR A 92 -5.53 10.00 5.98
N LEU A 93 -4.44 10.66 6.41
CA LEU A 93 -3.54 10.12 7.42
C LEU A 93 -3.80 10.79 8.78
N HIS A 94 -3.75 9.97 9.83
CA HIS A 94 -3.70 10.48 11.20
C HIS A 94 -2.29 11.03 11.49
N MET A 95 -2.07 12.31 11.17
CA MET A 95 -0.81 13.01 11.46
C MET A 95 -0.91 13.85 12.73
N THR A 96 0.21 14.00 13.42
CA THR A 96 0.28 14.90 14.57
C THR A 96 0.28 16.37 14.09
N PRO A 97 -0.24 17.32 14.88
CA PRO A 97 -0.24 18.74 14.51
C PRO A 97 1.15 19.28 14.17
N ARG A 98 2.19 18.74 14.81
CA ARG A 98 3.59 19.08 14.53
C ARG A 98 4.00 18.70 13.10
N VAL A 99 3.70 17.47 12.68
CA VAL A 99 3.99 17.01 11.32
C VAL A 99 3.21 17.83 10.29
N VAL A 100 1.95 18.17 10.57
CA VAL A 100 1.14 19.02 9.69
C VAL A 100 1.76 20.41 9.50
N SER A 101 2.26 21.01 10.58
CA SER A 101 2.95 22.30 10.54
C SER A 101 4.27 22.23 9.77
N ASP A 102 5.05 21.17 9.97
CA ASP A 102 6.33 20.97 9.28
C ASP A 102 6.10 20.79 7.76
N LEU A 103 5.05 20.07 7.36
CA LEU A 103 4.67 19.91 5.95
C LEU A 103 4.29 21.23 5.27
N GLN A 104 3.60 22.13 5.98
CA GLN A 104 3.24 23.45 5.44
C GLN A 104 4.48 24.30 5.17
N VAL A 105 5.41 24.37 6.13
CA VAL A 105 6.66 25.12 5.99
C VAL A 105 7.51 24.58 4.83
N VAL A 106 7.58 23.25 4.68
CA VAL A 106 8.36 22.64 3.59
C VAL A 106 7.68 22.78 2.23
N SER A 107 6.35 22.82 2.18
CA SER A 107 5.59 23.03 0.94
C SER A 107 5.84 24.39 0.27
N GLU A 108 6.33 25.36 1.04
CA GLU A 108 6.72 26.70 0.60
C GLU A 108 8.22 26.82 0.29
N SER A 109 9.01 25.78 0.58
CA SER A 109 10.45 25.77 0.35
C SER A 109 10.79 25.42 -1.11
N GLN A 110 11.87 26.02 -1.64
CA GLN A 110 12.42 25.67 -2.96
C GLN A 110 13.46 24.53 -2.89
N ASP A 111 13.63 23.91 -1.72
CA ASP A 111 14.62 22.85 -1.52
C ASP A 111 14.00 21.46 -1.78
N GLY A 112 14.28 20.94 -2.98
CA GLY A 112 13.82 19.60 -3.38
C GLY A 112 14.34 18.46 -2.49
N ALA A 113 15.51 18.60 -1.85
CA ALA A 113 16.01 17.58 -0.94
C ALA A 113 15.19 17.54 0.35
N GLN A 114 14.83 18.72 0.87
CA GLN A 114 13.96 18.84 2.04
C GLN A 114 12.55 18.31 1.74
N ILE A 115 11.99 18.62 0.57
CA ILE A 115 10.69 18.10 0.15
C ILE A 115 10.69 16.57 0.08
N LYS A 116 11.73 15.96 -0.53
CA LYS A 116 11.83 14.49 -0.59
C LYS A 116 11.88 13.86 0.80
N GLU A 117 12.59 14.47 1.74
CA GLU A 117 12.69 13.95 3.10
C GLU A 117 11.35 13.99 3.84
N GLU A 118 10.57 15.06 3.69
CA GLU A 118 9.22 15.12 4.25
C GLU A 118 8.26 14.14 3.55
N VAL A 119 8.37 13.97 2.23
CA VAL A 119 7.57 12.98 1.50
C VAL A 119 7.88 11.55 1.96
N LYS A 120 9.13 11.23 2.32
CA LYS A 120 9.46 9.93 2.95
C LYS A 120 8.77 9.74 4.30
N LYS A 121 8.70 10.77 5.15
CA LYS A 121 7.96 10.68 6.42
C LYS A 121 6.48 10.44 6.17
N VAL A 122 5.88 11.12 5.19
CA VAL A 122 4.49 10.86 4.78
C VAL A 122 4.32 9.42 4.28
N GLN A 123 5.25 8.91 3.47
CA GLN A 123 5.25 7.52 3.00
C GLN A 123 5.30 6.51 4.16
N GLU A 124 6.11 6.78 5.18
CA GLU A 124 6.22 5.95 6.37
C GLU A 124 4.91 5.94 7.17
N VAL A 125 4.31 7.13 7.40
CA VAL A 125 3.01 7.23 8.07
C VAL A 125 1.92 6.52 7.28
N ALA A 126 1.90 6.65 5.95
CA ALA A 126 0.96 5.92 5.08
C ALA A 126 1.14 4.40 5.21
N SER A 127 2.39 3.93 5.24
CA SER A 127 2.70 2.51 5.47
C SER A 127 2.16 2.03 6.82
N ASN A 128 2.36 2.82 7.88
CA ASN A 128 1.91 2.50 9.23
C ASN A 128 0.37 2.43 9.32
N ASN A 129 -0.35 3.32 8.63
CA ASN A 129 -1.81 3.28 8.58
C ASN A 129 -2.36 2.06 7.83
N LEU A 130 -1.55 1.41 6.98
CA LEU A 130 -1.93 0.19 6.27
C LEU A 130 -1.54 -1.09 7.01
N ILE A 131 -0.80 -1.03 8.12
CA ILE A 131 -0.28 -2.22 8.84
C ILE A 131 -1.40 -3.15 9.29
N ASP A 132 -2.49 -2.62 9.86
CA ASP A 132 -3.56 -3.45 10.40
C ASP A 132 -4.27 -4.26 9.29
N VAL A 133 -4.49 -3.62 8.15
CA VAL A 133 -5.09 -4.27 6.99
C VAL A 133 -4.12 -5.23 6.32
N TYR A 134 -2.83 -4.87 6.29
CA TYR A 134 -1.75 -5.75 5.86
C TYR A 134 -1.66 -7.03 6.71
N ASN A 135 -1.79 -6.93 8.03
CA ASN A 135 -1.82 -8.09 8.92
C ASN A 135 -2.99 -9.01 8.58
N THR A 136 -4.17 -8.45 8.29
CA THR A 136 -5.34 -9.23 7.86
C THR A 136 -5.13 -9.87 6.48
N PHE A 137 -4.48 -9.15 5.56
CA PHE A 137 -4.09 -9.66 4.25
C PHE A 137 -3.13 -10.85 4.36
N THR A 138 -2.08 -10.76 5.17
CA THR A 138 -1.09 -11.84 5.33
C THR A 138 -1.71 -13.10 5.95
N VAL A 139 -2.59 -12.97 6.96
CA VAL A 139 -3.35 -14.09 7.52
C VAL A 139 -4.22 -14.77 6.44
N SER A 140 -4.84 -13.97 5.57
CA SER A 140 -5.62 -14.49 4.44
C SER A 140 -4.74 -15.27 3.46
N LEU A 141 -3.53 -14.77 3.14
CA LEU A 141 -2.57 -15.46 2.27
C LEU A 141 -2.09 -16.79 2.89
N GLN A 142 -1.81 -16.81 4.18
CA GLN A 142 -1.37 -18.01 4.89
C GLN A 142 -2.47 -19.08 4.93
N THR A 143 -3.72 -18.67 5.15
CA THR A 143 -4.88 -19.58 5.12
C THR A 143 -5.04 -20.23 3.76
N LEU A 144 -4.89 -19.47 2.67
CA LEU A 144 -4.90 -20.00 1.30
C LEU A 144 -3.77 -21.00 1.06
N ARG A 145 -2.58 -20.77 1.64
CA ARG A 145 -1.44 -21.71 1.56
C ARG A 145 -1.75 -23.02 2.27
N SER A 146 -2.30 -22.96 3.48
CA SER A 146 -2.64 -24.14 4.28
C SER A 146 -3.76 -24.97 3.65
N GLN A 147 -4.78 -24.32 3.07
CA GLN A 147 -5.86 -25.01 2.37
C GLN A 147 -5.40 -25.74 1.09
N LYS A 148 -4.43 -25.16 0.35
CA LYS A 148 -3.81 -25.87 -0.78
C LYS A 148 -3.05 -27.11 -0.33
N LYS A 149 -2.27 -27.02 0.75
CA LYS A 149 -1.54 -28.18 1.31
C LYS A 149 -2.49 -29.30 1.75
N LEU A 150 -3.62 -28.96 2.39
CA LEU A 150 -4.65 -29.91 2.79
C LEU A 150 -5.27 -30.65 1.60
N LYS A 151 -5.53 -29.97 0.47
CA LYS A 151 -6.05 -30.61 -0.75
C LYS A 151 -5.05 -31.58 -1.40
N CYS A 152 -3.76 -31.42 -1.17
CA CYS A 152 -2.72 -32.32 -1.70
C CYS A 152 -2.41 -33.53 -0.79
N LEU A 153 -2.83 -33.48 0.48
CA LEU A 153 -2.63 -34.56 1.45
C LEU A 153 -3.83 -35.52 1.53
N ILE A 154 -4.96 -35.14 0.94
CA ILE A 154 -6.14 -36.01 0.76
C ILE A 154 -6.10 -36.54 -0.67
N LEU A 155 -5.15 -37.43 -0.96
CA LEU A 155 -5.08 -38.26 -2.17
C LEU A 155 -4.51 -39.62 -1.79
#